data_AF-A0A024Q8E4-F1
#
_entry.id   AF-A0A024Q8E4-F1
#
_cell.length_a   1.000
_cell.length_b   1.000
_cell.length_c   1.000
_cell.angle_alpha   90.00
_cell.angle_beta   90.00
_cell.angle_gamma   90.00
#
_symmetry.space_group_name_H-M   'P 1'
#
loop_
_entity.id
_entity.type
_entity.pdbx_description
1 polymer ?
#
loop_
_entity_poly.entity_id
_entity_poly.type
_entity_poly.pdbx_seq_one_letter_code
_entity_poly.pdbx_strand_id
1 'polypeptide(L)'
;MFLQHLTDEDAIISAIYVGADGFLLKKLKGDQFISCIRDVIENEIVFSGEVSRILSKHIMERQFNKREILENSLQNSSLELSNREIDIAVLMVEGFSNKHIAQRLFLSEGTIKNYISGIYQTFGIHNRKQLISCFRQLLDKN
;
A
#
# COMPACT_ATOMS: atom_id res chain seq x y z
N MET A 1 -0.56 10.44 -23.43
CA MET A 1 0.26 9.29 -23.88
C MET A 1 1.73 9.68 -23.98
N PHE A 2 2.51 9.45 -22.93
CA PHE A 2 3.98 9.61 -22.94
C PHE A 2 4.60 8.25 -22.63
N LEU A 3 5.29 7.65 -23.60
CA LEU A 3 6.08 6.43 -23.39
C LEU A 3 7.54 6.85 -23.11
N GLN A 4 8.01 6.66 -21.88
CA GLN A 4 9.39 6.95 -21.50
C GLN A 4 10.14 5.67 -21.11
N HIS A 5 11.38 5.54 -21.61
CA HIS A 5 12.32 4.52 -21.20
C HIS A 5 13.15 5.05 -20.03
N LEU A 6 12.82 4.65 -18.81
CA LEU A 6 13.48 5.07 -17.58
C LEU A 6 14.24 3.89 -16.98
N THR A 7 15.53 4.04 -16.68
CA THR A 7 16.33 2.96 -16.07
C THR A 7 16.45 3.07 -14.55
N ASP A 8 15.95 4.16 -13.98
CA ASP A 8 16.04 4.46 -12.54
C ASP A 8 14.72 4.08 -11.84
N GLU A 9 14.81 3.27 -10.78
CA GLU A 9 13.67 2.78 -9.99
C GLU A 9 12.85 3.95 -9.43
N ASP A 10 13.50 4.98 -8.90
CA ASP A 10 12.81 6.14 -8.31
C ASP A 10 12.09 6.98 -9.37
N ALA A 11 12.67 7.10 -10.56
CA ALA A 11 12.04 7.79 -11.68
C ALA A 11 10.81 7.04 -12.20
N ILE A 12 10.89 5.70 -12.30
CA ILE A 12 9.76 4.85 -12.69
C ILE A 12 8.61 4.99 -11.68
N ILE A 13 8.93 4.91 -10.39
CA ILE A 13 7.95 5.04 -9.31
C ILE A 13 7.30 6.43 -9.31
N SER A 14 8.11 7.49 -9.42
CA SER A 14 7.61 8.88 -9.48
C SER A 14 6.67 9.08 -10.66
N ALA A 15 7.05 8.58 -11.84
CA ALA A 15 6.27 8.73 -13.04
C ALA A 15 4.94 7.92 -12.99
N ILE A 16 4.91 6.78 -12.29
CA ILE A 16 3.66 6.08 -11.94
C ILE A 16 2.76 6.96 -11.04
N TYR A 17 3.33 7.61 -10.02
CA TYR A 17 2.56 8.48 -9.12
C TYR A 17 1.94 9.71 -9.81
N VAL A 18 2.57 10.21 -10.87
CA VAL A 18 2.06 11.34 -11.66
C VAL A 18 0.99 10.90 -12.68
N GLY A 19 0.67 9.59 -12.75
CA GLY A 19 -0.41 9.07 -13.57
C GLY A 19 -0.02 8.80 -15.02
N ALA A 20 1.25 8.43 -15.28
CA ALA A 20 1.64 8.01 -16.61
C ALA A 20 0.92 6.70 -17.01
N ASP A 21 0.33 6.70 -18.20
CA ASP A 21 -0.57 5.66 -18.70
C ASP A 21 0.12 4.32 -19.05
N GLY A 22 1.46 4.24 -19.01
CA GLY A 22 2.17 2.98 -19.27
C GLY A 22 3.70 3.10 -19.24
N PHE A 23 4.37 2.05 -18.73
CA PHE A 23 5.83 1.95 -18.68
C PHE A 23 6.32 0.64 -19.28
N LEU A 24 7.15 0.77 -20.32
CA LEU A 24 7.75 -0.35 -21.02
C LEU A 24 9.28 -0.24 -20.96
N LEU A 25 9.90 -1.07 -20.11
CA LEU A 25 11.36 -1.14 -19.97
C LEU A 25 12.04 -2.15 -20.90
N LYS A 26 11.32 -2.66 -21.91
CA LYS A 26 11.85 -3.70 -22.79
C LYS A 26 11.68 -3.33 -24.26
N LYS A 27 12.66 -3.73 -25.07
CA LYS A 27 12.51 -3.85 -26.53
C LYS A 27 11.38 -4.86 -26.81
N LEU A 28 10.19 -4.36 -27.12
CA LEU A 28 9.08 -5.20 -27.57
C LEU A 28 9.33 -5.65 -29.01
N LYS A 29 8.94 -6.88 -29.35
CA LYS A 29 8.81 -7.28 -30.75
C LYS A 29 7.63 -6.52 -31.38
N GLY A 30 7.65 -6.29 -32.70
CA GLY A 30 6.67 -5.45 -33.39
C GLY A 30 5.21 -5.76 -33.03
N ASP A 31 4.85 -7.04 -32.98
CA ASP A 31 3.47 -7.47 -32.67
C ASP A 31 3.06 -7.18 -31.21
N GLN A 32 4.00 -7.29 -30.27
CA GLN A 32 3.77 -6.98 -28.86
C GLN A 32 3.60 -5.48 -28.63
N PHE A 33 4.31 -4.66 -29.39
CA PHE A 33 4.17 -3.20 -29.35
C PHE A 33 2.78 -2.77 -29.83
N ILE A 34 2.28 -3.36 -30.91
CA ILE A 34 0.94 -3.08 -31.42
C ILE A 34 -0.13 -3.49 -30.40
N SER A 35 0.02 -4.64 -29.74
CA SER A 35 -0.90 -5.05 -28.66
C SER A 35 -0.89 -4.06 -27.51
N CYS A 36 0.28 -3.67 -27.02
CA CYS A 36 0.41 -2.70 -25.93
C CYS A 36 -0.25 -1.35 -26.26
N ILE A 37 -0.13 -0.87 -27.50
CA ILE A 37 -0.80 0.38 -27.90
C ILE A 37 -2.32 0.23 -27.82
N ARG A 38 -2.87 -0.91 -28.25
CA ARG A 38 -4.32 -1.16 -28.18
C ARG A 38 -4.80 -1.20 -26.74
N ASP A 39 -4.10 -1.93 -25.87
CA ASP A 39 -4.44 -2.03 -24.45
C ASP A 39 -4.46 -0.63 -23.78
N VAL A 40 -3.45 0.22 -24.06
CA VAL A 40 -3.42 1.59 -23.55
C VAL A 40 -4.56 2.46 -24.09
N ILE A 41 -4.94 2.29 -25.36
CA ILE A 41 -6.11 2.99 -25.95
C ILE A 41 -7.42 2.57 -25.27
N GLU A 42 -7.49 1.33 -24.77
CA GLU A 42 -8.63 0.81 -24.00
C GLU A 42 -8.60 1.24 -22.51
N ASN A 43 -7.68 2.13 -22.12
CA ASN A 43 -7.42 2.59 -20.74
C ASN A 43 -6.87 1.50 -19.81
N GLU A 44 -6.28 0.44 -20.36
CA GLU A 44 -5.54 -0.54 -19.56
C GLU A 44 -4.14 -0.02 -19.24
N ILE A 45 -3.68 -0.30 -18.01
CA ILE A 45 -2.33 0.06 -17.57
C ILE A 45 -1.39 -1.10 -17.91
N VAL A 46 -0.39 -0.83 -18.76
CA VAL A 46 0.58 -1.85 -19.17
C VAL A 46 1.92 -1.64 -18.48
N PHE A 47 2.36 -2.65 -17.74
CA PHE A 47 3.68 -2.71 -17.10
C PHE A 47 4.50 -3.89 -17.64
N SER A 48 5.79 -3.68 -17.86
CA SER A 48 6.72 -4.80 -18.06
C SER A 48 6.89 -5.59 -16.75
N GLY A 49 7.26 -6.88 -16.83
CA GLY A 49 7.51 -7.69 -15.62
C GLY A 49 8.61 -7.13 -14.71
N GLU A 50 9.53 -6.32 -15.25
CA GLU A 50 10.55 -5.62 -14.47
C GLU A 50 9.96 -4.43 -13.70
N VAL A 51 9.14 -3.60 -14.35
CA VAL A 51 8.38 -2.52 -13.70
C VAL A 51 7.47 -3.08 -12.62
N SER A 52 6.77 -4.17 -12.90
CA SER A 52 5.91 -4.84 -11.90
C SER A 52 6.70 -5.33 -10.69
N ARG A 53 7.95 -5.78 -10.87
CA ARG A 53 8.82 -6.19 -9.76
C ARG A 53 9.27 -4.99 -8.92
N ILE A 54 9.71 -3.91 -9.56
CA ILE A 54 10.11 -2.66 -8.89
C ILE A 54 8.93 -2.11 -8.09
N LEU A 55 7.73 -2.04 -8.69
CA LEU A 55 6.52 -1.58 -8.02
C LEU A 55 6.15 -2.48 -6.84
N SER A 56 6.20 -3.81 -7.01
CA SER A 56 5.90 -4.77 -5.93
C SER A 56 6.87 -4.62 -4.75
N LYS A 57 8.17 -4.49 -5.04
CA LYS A 57 9.23 -4.28 -4.03
C LYS A 57 8.99 -2.97 -3.28
N HIS A 58 8.76 -1.87 -4.00
CA HIS A 58 8.50 -0.56 -3.40
C HIS A 58 7.26 -0.54 -2.51
N ILE A 59 6.19 -1.22 -2.93
CA ILE A 59 4.98 -1.37 -2.11
C ILE A 59 5.28 -2.18 -0.83
N MET A 60 6.01 -3.29 -0.95
CA MET A 60 6.39 -4.11 0.20
C MET A 60 7.27 -3.33 1.19
N GLU A 61 8.32 -2.66 0.72
CA GLU A 61 9.23 -1.88 1.55
C GLU A 61 8.49 -0.76 2.31
N ARG A 62 7.57 -0.05 1.66
CA ARG A 62 6.73 0.95 2.33
C ARG A 62 5.81 0.35 3.40
N GLN A 63 5.26 -0.84 3.17
CA GLN A 63 4.43 -1.52 4.17
C GLN A 63 5.26 -1.97 5.37
N PHE A 64 6.44 -2.54 5.15
CA PHE A 64 7.36 -2.92 6.23
C PHE A 64 7.84 -1.71 7.04
N ASN A 65 8.19 -0.62 6.37
CA ASN A 65 8.65 0.61 7.01
C ASN A 65 7.54 1.24 7.88
N LYS A 66 6.29 1.34 7.39
CA LYS A 66 5.18 1.85 8.21
C LYS A 66 4.92 1.00 9.46
N ARG A 67 5.02 -0.32 9.35
CA ARG A 67 4.85 -1.23 10.49
C ARG A 67 5.90 -0.93 11.56
N GLU A 68 7.17 -0.87 11.17
CA GLU A 68 8.28 -0.60 12.08
C GLU A 68 8.17 0.78 12.74
N ILE A 69 7.87 1.82 11.95
CA ILE A 69 7.64 3.18 12.47
C ILE A 69 6.49 3.18 13.48
N LEU A 70 5.37 2.54 13.15
CA LEU A 70 4.22 2.49 14.04
C LEU A 70 4.55 1.74 15.33
N GLU A 71 5.21 0.59 15.24
CA GLU A 71 5.66 -0.20 16.39
C GLU A 71 6.56 0.61 17.32
N ASN A 72 7.56 1.31 16.78
CA ASN A 72 8.44 2.20 17.56
C ASN A 72 7.67 3.36 18.22
N SER A 73 6.76 4.01 17.49
CA SER A 73 5.94 5.10 18.01
C SER A 73 4.98 4.65 19.12
N LEU A 74 4.46 3.43 19.03
CA LEU A 74 3.60 2.82 20.05
C LEU A 74 4.38 2.51 21.33
N GLN A 75 5.58 1.92 21.20
CA GLN A 75 6.49 1.69 22.33
C GLN A 75 6.83 3.00 23.06
N ASN A 76 7.18 4.05 22.30
CA ASN A 76 7.47 5.38 22.86
C ASN A 76 6.27 6.02 23.58
N SER A 77 5.04 5.64 23.20
CA SER A 77 3.80 6.17 23.78
C SER A 77 3.22 5.28 24.88
N SER A 78 3.93 4.20 25.27
CA SER A 78 3.43 3.18 26.23
C SER A 78 2.08 2.57 25.84
N LEU A 79 1.80 2.50 24.54
CA LEU A 79 0.59 1.87 23.99
C LEU A 79 0.99 0.49 23.44
N GLU A 80 0.44 -0.56 24.02
CA GLU A 80 0.72 -1.93 23.56
C GLU A 80 -0.38 -2.40 22.60
N LEU A 81 0.05 -2.72 21.38
CA LEU A 81 -0.75 -3.47 20.41
C LEU A 81 -0.02 -4.78 20.11
N SER A 82 -0.78 -5.86 19.95
CA SER A 82 -0.24 -7.12 19.45
C SER A 82 0.26 -6.95 18.01
N ASN A 83 1.17 -7.83 17.58
CA ASN A 83 1.65 -7.87 16.19
C ASN A 83 0.50 -7.86 15.16
N ARG A 84 -0.61 -8.56 15.47
CA ARG A 84 -1.78 -8.58 14.59
C ARG A 84 -2.53 -7.26 14.57
N GLU A 85 -2.64 -6.58 15.70
CA GLU A 85 -3.28 -5.27 15.77
C GLU A 85 -2.45 -4.20 15.08
N ILE A 86 -1.12 -4.28 15.12
CA ILE A 86 -0.22 -3.40 14.34
C ILE A 86 -0.43 -3.64 12.84
N ASP A 87 -0.44 -4.90 12.37
CA ASP A 87 -0.71 -5.23 10.97
C ASP A 87 -2.07 -4.64 10.52
N ILE A 88 -3.11 -4.77 11.36
CA ILE A 88 -4.44 -4.22 11.08
C ILE A 88 -4.41 -2.68 11.07
N ALA A 89 -3.72 -2.05 12.02
CA ALA A 89 -3.59 -0.60 12.11
C ALA A 89 -2.92 0.00 10.85
N VAL A 90 -1.85 -0.62 10.36
CA VAL A 90 -1.19 -0.21 9.11
C VAL A 90 -2.18 -0.28 7.94
N LEU A 91 -2.88 -1.40 7.78
CA LEU A 91 -3.88 -1.56 6.71
C LEU A 91 -5.07 -0.59 6.84
N MET A 92 -5.45 -0.22 8.07
CA MET A 92 -6.46 0.80 8.30
C MET A 92 -6.02 2.19 7.81
N VAL A 93 -4.76 2.57 8.07
CA VAL A 93 -4.19 3.84 7.60
C VAL A 93 -4.11 3.89 6.06
N GLU A 94 -3.84 2.74 5.44
CA GLU A 94 -3.84 2.56 3.98
C GLU A 94 -5.24 2.57 3.35
N GLY A 95 -6.30 2.64 4.16
CA GLY A 95 -7.67 2.82 3.69
C GLY A 95 -8.42 1.52 3.41
N PHE A 96 -7.86 0.36 3.75
CA PHE A 96 -8.55 -0.92 3.54
C PHE A 96 -9.79 -1.06 4.43
N SER A 97 -10.89 -1.54 3.84
CA SER A 97 -12.11 -1.88 4.59
C SER A 97 -11.89 -3.15 5.44
N ASN A 98 -12.73 -3.37 6.45
CA ASN A 98 -12.62 -4.58 7.29
C ASN A 98 -12.68 -5.88 6.47
N LYS A 99 -13.49 -5.89 5.41
CA LYS A 99 -13.60 -7.01 4.47
C LYS A 99 -12.28 -7.25 3.72
N HIS A 100 -11.65 -6.20 3.20
CA HIS A 100 -10.36 -6.32 2.51
C HIS A 100 -9.22 -6.71 3.46
N ILE A 101 -9.21 -6.18 4.68
CA ILE A 101 -8.25 -6.56 5.72
C ILE A 101 -8.40 -8.05 6.05
N ALA A 102 -9.64 -8.52 6.24
CA ALA A 102 -9.95 -9.91 6.52
C ALA A 102 -9.41 -10.84 5.41
N GLN A 103 -9.63 -10.49 4.14
CA GLN A 103 -9.11 -11.25 3.01
C GLN A 103 -7.58 -11.28 2.98
N ARG A 104 -6.92 -10.13 3.22
CA ARG A 104 -5.45 -10.02 3.15
C ARG A 104 -4.75 -10.76 4.29
N LEU A 105 -5.38 -10.83 5.46
CA LEU A 105 -4.86 -11.52 6.64
C LEU A 105 -5.37 -12.97 6.77
N PHE A 106 -6.18 -13.45 5.82
CA PHE A 106 -6.82 -14.77 5.85
C PHE A 106 -7.66 -15.02 7.13
N LEU A 107 -8.43 -14.01 7.55
CA LEU A 107 -9.30 -14.02 8.72
C LEU A 107 -10.76 -13.77 8.34
N SER A 108 -11.67 -14.01 9.29
CA SER A 108 -13.07 -13.60 9.11
C SER A 108 -13.25 -12.10 9.39
N GLU A 109 -14.25 -11.48 8.75
CA GLU A 109 -14.58 -10.06 9.04
C GLU A 109 -14.98 -9.85 10.51
N GLY A 110 -15.63 -10.84 11.13
CA GLY A 110 -15.95 -10.82 12.57
C GLY A 110 -14.69 -10.78 13.43
N THR A 111 -13.67 -11.57 13.07
CA THR A 111 -12.37 -11.55 13.74
C THR A 111 -11.69 -10.19 13.62
N ILE A 112 -11.72 -9.56 12.44
CA ILE A 112 -11.19 -8.20 12.25
C ILE A 112 -11.94 -7.18 13.10
N LYS A 113 -13.27 -7.26 13.18
CA LYS A 113 -14.08 -6.38 14.06
C LYS A 113 -13.72 -6.54 15.53
N ASN A 114 -13.39 -7.77 15.97
CA ASN A 114 -12.96 -8.02 17.34
C ASN A 114 -11.59 -7.37 17.62
N TYR A 115 -10.62 -7.54 16.74
CA TYR A 115 -9.33 -6.86 16.86
C TYR A 115 -9.48 -5.33 16.89
N ILE A 116 -10.26 -4.77 15.96
CA ILE A 116 -10.49 -3.31 15.92
C ILE A 116 -11.19 -2.83 17.21
N SER A 117 -12.09 -3.63 17.79
CA SER A 117 -12.71 -3.32 19.08
C SER A 117 -11.68 -3.29 20.21
N GLY A 118 -10.72 -4.22 20.23
CA GLY A 118 -9.60 -4.20 21.18
C GLY A 118 -8.75 -2.94 21.03
N ILE A 119 -8.38 -2.60 19.79
CA ILE A 119 -7.65 -1.37 19.48
C ILE A 119 -8.42 -0.12 19.96
N TYR A 120 -9.73 -0.06 19.72
CA TYR A 120 -10.56 1.04 20.21
C TYR A 120 -10.51 1.19 21.73
N GLN A 121 -10.48 0.09 22.47
CA GLN A 121 -10.36 0.11 23.93
C GLN A 121 -8.99 0.63 24.36
N THR A 122 -7.91 0.13 23.76
CA THR A 122 -6.54 0.57 24.07
C THR A 122 -6.35 2.07 23.85
N PHE A 123 -6.95 2.62 22.79
CA PHE A 123 -6.81 4.03 22.44
C PHE A 123 -7.90 4.94 23.05
N GLY A 124 -8.95 4.37 23.64
CA GLY A 124 -10.13 5.12 24.10
C GLY A 124 -10.88 5.83 22.95
N ILE A 125 -10.76 5.33 21.72
CA ILE A 125 -11.35 5.92 20.51
C ILE A 125 -12.43 4.98 20.01
N HIS A 126 -13.62 5.48 19.67
CA HIS A 126 -14.72 4.64 19.15
C HIS A 126 -15.07 4.92 17.68
N ASN A 127 -14.27 5.75 17.01
CA ASN A 127 -14.50 6.16 15.63
C ASN A 127 -13.31 5.80 14.74
N ARG A 128 -13.59 5.02 13.69
CA ARG A 128 -12.58 4.60 12.70
C ARG A 128 -11.78 5.77 12.14
N LYS A 129 -12.43 6.88 11.80
CA LYS A 129 -11.75 8.05 11.23
C LYS A 129 -10.79 8.69 12.24
N GLN A 130 -11.20 8.79 13.50
CA GLN A 130 -10.35 9.30 14.58
C GLN A 130 -9.16 8.36 14.83
N LEU A 131 -9.40 7.05 14.86
CA LEU A 131 -8.35 6.06 15.07
C LEU A 131 -7.31 6.08 13.93
N ILE A 132 -7.76 6.16 12.67
CA ILE A 132 -6.89 6.33 11.51
C ILE A 132 -6.07 7.63 11.62
N SER A 133 -6.70 8.74 12.04
CA SER A 133 -6.00 10.01 12.24
C SER A 133 -4.93 9.91 13.32
N CYS A 134 -5.22 9.21 14.42
CA CYS A 134 -4.25 8.97 15.50
C CYS A 134 -3.04 8.15 14.99
N PHE A 135 -3.28 7.05 14.27
CA PHE A 135 -2.20 6.27 13.68
C PHE A 135 -1.38 7.04 12.66
N ARG A 136 -1.99 7.91 11.85
CA ARG A 136 -1.25 8.80 10.94
C ARG A 136 -0.32 9.74 11.71
N GLN A 137 -0.81 10.36 12.79
CA GLN A 137 0.04 11.21 13.63
C GLN A 137 1.21 10.45 14.28
N LEU A 138 1.04 9.15 14.58
CA LEU A 138 2.13 8.30 15.08
C LEU A 138 3.14 7.92 13.99
N LEU A 139 2.69 7.79 12.74
CA LEU A 139 3.55 7.53 11.59
C LEU A 139 4.35 8.77 11.15
N ASP A 140 3.74 9.95 11.25
CA ASP A 140 4.35 11.23 10.83
C ASP A 140 5.32 11.83 11.88
N LYS A 141 5.40 11.21 13.08
CA LYS A 141 6.23 11.69 14.21
C LYS A 141 7.70 11.27 14.13
N ASN A 142 8.11 10.51 13.12
CA ASN A 142 9.50 10.10 12.85
C ASN A 142 9.95 10.62 11.49
#